data_AF-A0A0S8GV72-F1
#
_entry.id   AF-A0A0S8GV72-F1
#
_cell.length_a   1.000
_cell.length_b   1.000
_cell.length_c   1.000
_cell.angle_alpha   90.00
_cell.angle_beta   90.00
_cell.angle_gamma   90.00
#
_symmetry.space_group_name_H-M   'P 1'
#
loop_
_entity.id
_entity.type
_entity.pdbx_description
1 polymer ?
#
loop_
_entity_poly.entity_id
_entity_poly.type
_entity_poly.pdbx_seq_one_letter_code
_entity_poly.pdbx_strand_id
1 'polypeptide(L)'
;MAFEPVLTRNVGVAGVRKVEGFRRRGGYQSLEKALGSPRDKLLQMVKDSGLRGRGGAGFPAGIKWSFLPKDHPGPFYLVVNFDESEPGT
;
A
#
# COMPACT_ATOMS: atom_id res chain seq x y z
N MET A 1 -18.41 -13.29 10.28
CA MET A 1 -17.63 -12.12 10.73
C MET A 1 -18.25 -10.88 10.10
N ALA A 2 -18.32 -9.76 10.83
CA ALA A 2 -18.77 -8.49 10.27
C ALA A 2 -17.68 -7.89 9.37
N PHE A 3 -18.06 -7.10 8.37
CA PHE A 3 -17.13 -6.35 7.54
C PHE A 3 -16.46 -5.23 8.35
N GLU A 4 -15.15 -5.08 8.23
CA GLU A 4 -14.40 -3.96 8.81
C GLU A 4 -13.75 -3.14 7.68
N PRO A 5 -14.04 -1.83 7.55
CA PRO A 5 -13.38 -1.00 6.57
C PRO A 5 -11.90 -0.78 6.96
N VAL A 6 -10.97 -1.20 6.11
CA VAL A 6 -9.53 -1.04 6.40
C VAL A 6 -9.01 0.33 5.95
N LEU A 7 -9.32 0.74 4.71
CA LEU A 7 -8.79 1.97 4.11
C LEU A 7 -9.55 3.23 4.57
N THR A 8 -10.89 3.16 4.59
CA THR A 8 -11.76 4.33 4.80
C THR A 8 -12.20 4.54 6.24
N ARG A 9 -11.84 3.66 7.19
CA ARG A 9 -12.24 3.77 8.61
C ARG A 9 -11.96 5.11 9.28
N ASN A 10 -10.98 5.85 8.77
CA ASN A 10 -10.56 7.13 9.31
C ASN A 10 -11.07 8.34 8.53
N VAL A 11 -11.79 8.14 7.42
CA VAL A 11 -12.37 9.26 6.64
C VAL A 11 -13.36 10.03 7.52
N GLY A 12 -13.32 11.37 7.46
CA GLY A 12 -14.19 12.25 8.24
C GLY A 12 -13.79 12.43 9.72
N VAL A 13 -12.79 11.70 10.22
CA VAL A 13 -12.35 11.85 11.60
C VAL A 13 -11.57 13.15 11.79
N ALA A 14 -12.02 13.99 12.72
CA ALA A 14 -11.39 15.27 13.04
C ALA A 14 -9.90 15.10 13.39
N GLY A 15 -9.06 15.93 12.75
CA GLY A 15 -7.62 15.98 13.01
C GLY A 15 -6.79 14.83 12.45
N VAL A 16 -7.38 13.80 11.84
CA VAL A 16 -6.64 12.60 11.37
C VAL A 16 -5.71 12.89 10.20
N ARG A 17 -5.96 13.97 9.44
CA ARG A 17 -5.08 14.42 8.34
C ARG A 17 -3.76 15.03 8.84
N LYS A 18 -3.64 15.31 10.15
CA LYS A 18 -2.37 15.71 10.77
C LYS A 18 -1.59 14.46 11.19
N VAL A 19 -0.26 14.50 11.09
CA VAL A 19 0.63 13.38 11.44
C VAL A 19 0.32 12.81 12.83
N GLU A 20 0.16 13.67 13.84
CA GLU A 20 -0.17 13.24 15.20
C GLU A 20 -1.53 12.56 15.30
N GLY A 21 -2.54 13.10 14.61
CA GLY A 21 -3.88 12.52 14.58
C GLY A 21 -3.90 11.14 13.91
N PHE A 22 -3.12 10.97 12.84
CA PHE A 22 -2.94 9.68 12.18
C PHE A 22 -2.21 8.67 13.09
N ARG A 23 -1.11 9.09 13.75
CA ARG A 23 -0.35 8.26 14.69
C ARG A 23 -1.17 7.79 15.88
N ARG A 24 -1.99 8.65 16.49
CA ARG A 24 -2.91 8.27 17.59
C ARG A 24 -3.90 7.17 17.20
N ARG A 25 -4.13 6.96 15.90
CA ARG A 25 -5.00 5.93 15.33
C ARG A 25 -4.24 4.76 14.71
N GLY A 26 -2.98 4.57 15.11
CA GLY A 26 -2.13 3.49 14.64
C GLY A 26 -1.48 3.73 13.27
N GLY A 27 -1.55 4.97 12.75
CA GLY A 27 -0.81 5.36 11.56
C GLY A 27 0.70 5.12 11.71
N TYR A 28 1.36 4.73 10.61
CA TYR A 28 2.79 4.39 10.53
C TYR A 28 3.26 3.12 11.27
N GLN A 29 2.45 2.46 12.11
CA GLN A 29 2.87 1.23 12.79
C GLN A 29 3.31 0.12 11.81
N SER A 30 2.60 -0.04 10.68
CA SER A 30 3.00 -1.00 9.65
C SER A 30 4.25 -0.57 8.87
N LEU A 31 4.50 0.74 8.74
CA LEU A 31 5.70 1.25 8.10
C LEU A 31 6.93 0.93 8.95
N GLU A 32 6.86 1.16 10.26
CA GLU A 32 7.95 0.85 11.21
C GLU A 32 8.31 -0.64 11.15
N LYS A 33 7.30 -1.53 11.14
CA LYS A 33 7.50 -2.98 10.97
C LYS A 33 8.12 -3.32 9.62
N ALA A 34 7.70 -2.65 8.55
CA ALA A 34 8.22 -2.91 7.21
C ALA A 34 9.68 -2.49 7.05
N LEU A 35 10.08 -1.34 7.60
CA LEU A 35 11.46 -0.86 7.52
C LEU A 35 12.46 -1.79 8.23
N GLY A 36 12.02 -2.51 9.27
CA GLY A 36 12.83 -3.53 9.95
C GLY A 36 12.74 -4.94 9.35
N SER A 37 11.99 -5.13 8.26
CA SER A 37 11.77 -6.46 7.66
C SER A 37 12.60 -6.67 6.39
N PRO A 38 13.11 -7.90 6.14
CA PRO A 38 13.76 -8.21 4.88
C PRO A 38 12.83 -7.99 3.68
N ARG A 39 13.38 -7.43 2.60
CA ARG A 39 12.65 -7.18 1.33
C ARG A 39 11.86 -8.41 0.86
N ASP A 40 12.49 -9.58 0.86
CA ASP A 40 11.88 -10.81 0.34
C ASP A 40 10.67 -11.24 1.18
N LYS A 41 10.72 -11.02 2.50
CA LYS A 41 9.59 -11.28 3.41
C LYS A 41 8.41 -10.37 3.11
N LEU A 42 8.66 -9.09 2.84
CA LEU A 42 7.61 -8.13 2.46
C LEU A 42 7.01 -8.47 1.10
N LEU A 43 7.84 -8.84 0.13
CA LEU A 43 7.38 -9.24 -1.20
C LEU A 43 6.49 -10.49 -1.12
N GLN A 44 6.89 -11.48 -0.34
CA GLN A 44 6.10 -12.69 -0.13
C GLN A 44 4.77 -12.39 0.56
N MET A 45 4.77 -11.55 1.60
CA MET A 45 3.54 -11.11 2.28
C MET A 45 2.53 -10.48 1.31
N VAL A 46 2.99 -9.66 0.36
CA VAL A 46 2.09 -9.04 -0.63
C VAL A 46 1.60 -10.06 -1.65
N LYS A 47 2.42 -11.04 -2.06
CA LYS A 47 1.97 -12.15 -2.91
C LYS A 47 0.89 -12.98 -2.21
N ASP A 48 1.12 -13.36 -0.96
CA ASP A 48 0.20 -14.18 -0.17
C ASP A 48 -1.12 -13.47 0.12
N SER A 49 -1.11 -12.13 0.22
CA SER A 49 -2.32 -11.33 0.40
C SER A 49 -3.30 -11.40 -0.78
N GLY A 50 -2.83 -11.82 -1.96
CA GLY A 50 -3.62 -11.79 -3.19
C GLY A 50 -3.98 -10.37 -3.66
N LEU A 51 -3.25 -9.34 -3.23
CA LEU A 51 -3.52 -7.96 -3.63
C LEU A 51 -3.45 -7.80 -5.16
N ARG A 52 -4.54 -7.30 -5.75
CA ARG A 52 -4.68 -6.98 -7.17
C ARG A 52 -4.70 -5.48 -7.38
N GLY A 53 -4.20 -5.03 -8.54
CA GLY A 53 -4.26 -3.63 -8.95
C GLY A 53 -5.69 -3.10 -8.95
N ARG A 54 -5.89 -1.90 -8.41
CA ARG A 54 -7.22 -1.29 -8.23
C ARG A 54 -7.60 -0.25 -9.28
N GLY A 55 -6.69 0.11 -10.19
CA GLY A 55 -7.00 0.95 -11.36
C GLY A 55 -7.51 0.14 -12.56
N GLY A 56 -8.46 -0.77 -12.35
CA GLY A 56 -9.12 -1.52 -13.44
C GLY A 56 -8.44 -2.84 -13.88
N ALA A 57 -7.17 -2.82 -14.27
CA ALA A 57 -6.52 -3.98 -14.92
C ALA A 57 -6.40 -5.25 -14.03
N GLY A 58 -6.50 -5.12 -12.71
CA GLY A 58 -6.55 -6.26 -11.79
C GLY A 58 -5.29 -7.14 -11.76
N PHE A 59 -4.15 -6.68 -12.27
CA PHE A 59 -2.90 -7.45 -12.26
C PHE A 59 -2.39 -7.69 -10.82
N PRO A 60 -1.88 -8.89 -10.46
CA PRO A 60 -1.38 -9.15 -9.11
C PRO A 60 -0.20 -8.26 -8.72
N ALA A 61 -0.34 -7.49 -7.63
CA ALA A 61 0.66 -6.50 -7.22
C ALA A 61 1.99 -7.15 -6.80
N GLY A 62 1.95 -8.23 -6.01
CA GLY A 62 3.15 -8.93 -5.56
C GLY A 62 3.95 -9.57 -6.70
N ILE A 63 3.29 -9.99 -7.78
CA ILE A 63 3.96 -10.47 -8.99
C ILE A 63 4.63 -9.31 -9.71
N LYS A 64 3.91 -8.20 -9.93
CA LYS A 64 4.46 -6.99 -10.55
C LYS A 64 5.73 -6.50 -9.85
N TRP A 65 5.73 -6.47 -8.52
CA TRP A 65 6.89 -6.03 -7.72
C TRP A 65 8.07 -7.00 -7.80
N SER A 66 7.82 -8.28 -8.05
CA SER A 66 8.88 -9.30 -8.16
C SER A 66 9.71 -9.20 -9.45
N PHE A 67 9.24 -8.44 -10.44
CA PHE A 67 10.01 -8.18 -11.66
C PHE A 67 11.17 -7.20 -11.46
N LEU A 68 11.18 -6.47 -10.35
CA LEU A 68 12.29 -5.56 -10.04
C LEU A 68 13.54 -6.37 -9.63
N PRO A 69 14.66 -6.26 -10.38
CA PRO A 69 15.86 -7.00 -10.06
C PRO A 69 16.43 -6.58 -8.70
N LYS A 70 17.21 -7.48 -8.07
CA LYS A 70 17.92 -7.14 -6.82
C LYS A 70 19.11 -6.24 -7.09
N ASP A 71 19.81 -6.48 -8.21
CA ASP A 71 21.08 -5.84 -8.53
C ASP A 71 20.94 -4.73 -9.59
N HIS A 72 19.87 -3.92 -9.52
CA HIS A 72 19.73 -2.80 -10.44
C HIS A 72 20.82 -1.74 -10.16
N PRO A 73 21.65 -1.34 -11.16
CA PRO A 73 22.70 -0.33 -10.94
C PRO A 73 22.18 1.10 -10.75
N GLY A 74 20.87 1.34 -10.79
CA GLY A 74 20.26 2.66 -10.82
C GLY A 74 19.14 2.83 -9.79
N PRO A 75 18.57 4.04 -9.68
CA PRO A 75 17.49 4.30 -8.75
C PRO A 75 16.22 3.54 -9.12
N PHE A 76 15.48 3.12 -8.10
CA PHE A 76 14.10 2.67 -8.27
C PHE A 76 13.14 3.84 -8.11
N TYR A 77 12.10 3.84 -8.94
CA TYR A 77 11.03 4.83 -8.87
C TYR A 77 9.72 4.17 -8.45
N LEU A 78 9.00 4.84 -7.54
CA LEU A 78 7.62 4.52 -7.19
C LEU A 78 6.74 5.63 -7.73
N VAL A 79 5.84 5.28 -8.64
CA VAL A 79 4.82 6.18 -9.17
C VAL A 79 3.47 5.75 -8.63
N VAL A 80 2.77 6.68 -7.98
CA VAL A 80 1.38 6.49 -7.57
C VAL A 80 0.51 7.18 -8.61
N ASN A 81 -0.30 6.40 -9.32
CA ASN A 81 -1.25 6.96 -10.28
C ASN A 81 -2.52 7.41 -9.54
N PHE A 82 -2.79 8.71 -9.56
CA PHE A 82 -4.01 9.33 -9.03
C PHE A 82 -4.85 9.99 -10.12
N ASP A 83 -4.56 9.70 -11.40
CA ASP A 83 -5.38 10.16 -12.52
C ASP A 83 -6.64 9.30 -12.63
N GLU A 84 -7.59 9.59 -11.74
CA GLU A 84 -8.90 8.94 -11.62
C GLU A 84 -9.92 9.69 -12.51
N SER A 85 -9.64 9.73 -13.82
CA SER A 85 -10.40 10.50 -14.82
C SER A 85 -11.54 9.71 -15.49
N GLU A 86 -11.74 8.45 -15.11
CA GLU A 86 -12.82 7.61 -15.64
C GLU A 86 -14.18 8.07 -15.09
N PRO A 87 -15.24 8.26 -15.91
CA PRO A 87 -16.54 8.68 -15.40
C PRO A 87 -17.11 7.69 -14.38
N GLY A 88 -17.47 8.18 -13.19
CA GLY A 88 -18.11 7.39 -12.14
C GLY A 88 -17.17 6.66 -11.19
N THR A 89 -15.87 6.97 -11.22
CA THR A 89 -14.89 6.57 -10.19
C THR A 89 -14.88 7.52 -9.00
#